data_AF-A0A0P0VMB6-F1
#
_entry.id   AF-A0A0P0VMB6-F1
#
_cell.length_a   1.000
_cell.length_b   1.000
_cell.length_c   1.000
_cell.angle_alpha   90.00
_cell.angle_beta   90.00
_cell.angle_gamma   90.00
#
_symmetry.space_group_name_H-M   'P 1'
#
loop_
_entity.id
_entity.type
_entity.pdbx_description
1 polymer ?
#
loop_
_entity_poly.entity_id
_entity_poly.type
_entity_poly.pdbx_seq_one_letter_code
_entity_poly.pdbx_strand_id
1 'polypeptide(L)'
;MSSSLLVAACAVSFVLLCSAATSPASAAVYGVGGGLLSIPSNDSLAHCPSRCGDVGIDYPFGIAPGCFREGFELICRNTAKTPKLFLGDGTTEITDLGYRYVLAQIYFNITVRPGTDTYNISWVAPTEGITIDHYNTFYVIGCNFDATLFEYGTEDLIGSCMSRCDGEKAPIGGPCNGMGCCFIELPRVLRGFQSTIILRSDGIPVAQTDPVHPGIMAFMSSDYYISNTSDLFLGWTNTSNVEGTVLSFATIDQPSCERARMNNTSYACSPGSNCRNVSSGGYHCYCSGYEQGNPYLLDGCTDYNPKYKEHCSTSCGDMKIPFPFGVEEGCFANERFRLNCTEGNLTVCELGEAQYHVTAVSLDDGTLTVGNMMNDTNYEKEAIIVQTTDTGRDYSFSGPVEDRFDLSMEYAIVIRWAVTNLTCEVAVQKNTTYACRSSHSYCLNVTHRKEFMGYRCKCSPGFEGNPYIEDGCTDINECLLPNYCNGTCQNLLGNYTCTSCPHRKEFDPIKKKCVTSAKQRNLLLGKTVRSNSQHAK
;
A
#
# COMPACT_ATOMS: atom_id res chain seq x y z
N MET A 1 3.89 35.26 -69.16
CA MET A 1 4.54 34.23 -70.01
C MET A 1 5.75 33.76 -69.23
N SER A 2 5.96 32.53 -68.81
CA SER A 2 5.38 31.20 -69.03
C SER A 2 5.58 30.44 -67.69
N SER A 3 4.57 29.81 -67.11
CA SER A 3 4.27 28.38 -67.30
C SER A 3 5.47 27.46 -67.08
N SER A 4 5.43 26.76 -65.94
CA SER A 4 5.63 25.31 -65.76
C SER A 4 6.85 24.65 -66.42
N LEU A 5 7.73 24.06 -65.61
CA LEU A 5 7.90 22.59 -65.50
C LEU A 5 9.18 22.25 -64.68
N LEU A 6 8.97 21.46 -63.63
CA LEU A 6 9.80 20.34 -63.16
C LEU A 6 11.32 20.39 -63.38
N VAL A 7 12.04 20.64 -62.29
CA VAL A 7 13.35 20.00 -62.04
C VAL A 7 13.27 19.33 -60.67
N ALA A 8 12.86 18.07 -60.70
CA ALA A 8 13.14 17.11 -59.65
C ALA A 8 14.61 16.66 -59.77
N ALA A 9 15.15 16.16 -58.65
CA ALA A 9 16.44 15.48 -58.48
C ALA A 9 17.61 16.34 -57.98
N CYS A 10 17.72 16.48 -56.66
CA CYS A 10 18.98 16.35 -55.90
C CYS A 10 18.63 16.14 -54.41
N ALA A 11 18.03 14.99 -54.11
CA ALA A 11 17.88 14.47 -52.74
C ALA A 11 18.50 13.07 -52.72
N VAL A 12 19.81 13.00 -52.53
CA VAL A 12 20.53 11.75 -52.30
C VAL A 12 21.51 11.96 -51.15
N SER A 13 21.09 11.44 -49.99
CA SER A 13 21.90 10.69 -49.05
C SER A 13 23.02 11.40 -48.27
N PHE A 14 22.63 12.02 -47.14
CA PHE A 14 23.42 11.98 -45.91
C PHE A 14 22.72 11.08 -44.90
N VAL A 15 22.76 9.77 -45.12
CA VAL A 15 22.44 8.77 -44.09
C VAL A 15 23.77 8.39 -43.44
N LEU A 16 24.20 9.21 -42.47
CA LEU A 16 25.29 8.84 -41.57
C LEU A 16 24.71 7.96 -40.48
N LEU A 17 25.12 6.69 -40.52
CA LEU A 17 24.83 5.66 -39.54
C LEU A 17 25.26 6.13 -38.14
N CYS A 18 24.30 6.48 -37.29
CA CYS A 18 24.46 6.40 -35.84
C CYS A 18 23.71 5.15 -35.35
N SER A 19 24.19 3.98 -35.75
CA SER A 19 23.81 2.71 -35.12
C SER A 19 24.90 2.33 -34.12
N ALA A 20 24.45 1.97 -32.91
CA ALA A 20 25.18 1.35 -31.80
C ALA A 20 25.86 2.29 -30.78
N ALA A 21 25.04 2.86 -29.91
CA ALA A 21 25.30 2.78 -28.48
C ALA A 21 23.97 2.64 -27.72
N THR A 22 23.15 1.65 -28.10
CA THR A 22 22.24 1.07 -27.12
C THR A 22 23.14 0.44 -26.07
N SER A 23 23.22 1.05 -24.90
CA SER A 23 23.76 0.41 -23.71
C SER A 23 23.19 -1.01 -23.67
N PRO A 24 24.03 -2.07 -23.61
CA PRO A 24 23.51 -3.42 -23.49
C PRO A 24 22.60 -3.41 -22.27
N ALA A 25 21.32 -3.74 -22.48
CA ALA A 25 20.41 -4.00 -21.38
C ALA A 25 21.15 -4.99 -20.50
N SER A 26 21.40 -4.63 -19.24
CA SER A 26 22.07 -5.50 -18.28
C SER A 26 21.37 -6.85 -18.34
N ALA A 27 22.01 -7.85 -18.94
CA ALA A 27 21.42 -9.17 -19.05
C ALA A 27 21.10 -9.62 -17.63
N ALA A 28 19.84 -9.99 -17.37
CA ALA A 28 19.42 -10.49 -16.07
C ALA A 28 20.37 -11.64 -15.68
N VAL A 29 21.00 -11.51 -14.51
CA VAL A 29 21.91 -12.54 -14.01
C VAL A 29 21.06 -13.51 -13.21
N TYR A 30 21.07 -14.78 -13.61
CA TYR A 30 20.31 -15.84 -12.94
C TYR A 30 21.21 -16.66 -12.02
N GLY A 31 20.68 -17.08 -10.87
CA GLY A 31 21.28 -18.07 -9.99
C GLY A 31 21.08 -19.49 -10.50
N VAL A 32 21.54 -20.47 -9.72
CA VAL A 32 21.53 -21.89 -10.09
C VAL A 32 20.10 -22.46 -10.14
N GLY A 33 19.21 -21.96 -9.29
CA GLY A 33 17.78 -22.28 -9.23
C GLY A 33 16.92 -21.47 -10.21
N GLY A 34 17.51 -20.67 -11.10
CA GLY A 34 16.77 -19.87 -12.07
C GLY A 34 16.13 -18.60 -11.48
N GLY A 35 16.48 -18.24 -10.25
CA GLY A 35 16.10 -16.96 -9.64
C GLY A 35 16.97 -15.81 -10.13
N LEU A 36 16.45 -14.60 -10.07
CA LEU A 36 17.19 -13.38 -10.37
C LEU A 36 18.21 -13.07 -9.28
N LEU A 37 19.42 -12.67 -9.66
CA LEU A 37 20.42 -12.07 -8.77
C LEU A 37 20.44 -10.55 -8.88
N SER A 38 20.14 -10.01 -10.07
CA SER A 38 20.01 -8.58 -10.32
C SER A 38 18.65 -8.03 -9.86
N ILE A 39 18.61 -6.73 -9.54
CA ILE A 39 17.40 -6.01 -9.14
C ILE A 39 16.50 -5.80 -10.37
N PRO A 40 15.28 -6.36 -10.41
CA PRO A 40 14.35 -6.16 -11.52
C PRO A 40 13.54 -4.87 -11.37
N SER A 41 13.00 -4.37 -12.48
CA SER A 41 11.97 -3.33 -12.47
C SER A 41 10.57 -3.94 -12.41
N ASN A 42 9.58 -3.17 -11.96
CA ASN A 42 8.20 -3.63 -11.93
C ASN A 42 7.69 -4.03 -13.33
N ASP A 43 8.05 -3.28 -14.37
CA ASP A 43 7.67 -3.59 -15.75
C ASP A 43 8.30 -4.89 -16.26
N SER A 44 9.53 -5.20 -15.84
CA SER A 44 10.17 -6.48 -16.20
C SER A 44 9.48 -7.69 -15.55
N LEU A 45 8.81 -7.52 -14.41
CA LEU A 45 8.06 -8.58 -13.73
C LEU A 45 6.58 -8.62 -14.11
N ALA A 46 6.10 -7.76 -15.01
CA ALA A 46 4.68 -7.69 -15.36
C ALA A 46 4.10 -8.99 -15.97
N HIS A 47 4.96 -9.88 -16.46
CA HIS A 47 4.60 -11.20 -16.98
C HIS A 47 4.50 -12.28 -15.90
N CYS A 48 4.89 -11.98 -14.66
CA CYS A 48 4.95 -12.92 -13.56
C CYS A 48 3.58 -13.12 -12.90
N PRO A 49 3.27 -14.34 -12.44
CA PRO A 49 2.06 -14.57 -11.65
C PRO A 49 2.10 -13.78 -10.35
N SER A 50 1.08 -12.95 -10.12
CA SER A 50 0.97 -12.10 -8.93
C SER A 50 0.15 -12.71 -7.79
N ARG A 51 -0.47 -13.88 -8.01
CA ARG A 51 -1.32 -14.56 -7.00
C ARG A 51 -1.27 -16.08 -7.15
N CYS A 52 -1.48 -16.79 -6.05
CA CYS A 52 -1.77 -18.22 -6.02
C CYS A 52 -2.99 -18.47 -5.13
N GLY A 53 -4.12 -18.78 -5.74
CA GLY A 53 -5.40 -18.83 -5.02
C GLY A 53 -5.72 -17.45 -4.43
N ASP A 54 -5.96 -17.41 -3.12
CA ASP A 54 -6.31 -16.18 -2.41
C ASP A 54 -5.08 -15.34 -2.04
N VAL A 55 -3.88 -15.93 -2.06
CA VAL A 55 -2.63 -15.29 -1.58
C VAL A 55 -1.99 -14.45 -2.68
N GLY A 56 -1.68 -13.19 -2.36
CA GLY A 56 -0.85 -12.30 -3.19
C GLY A 56 0.62 -12.71 -3.17
N ILE A 57 1.33 -12.54 -4.28
CA ILE A 57 2.75 -12.87 -4.39
C ILE A 57 3.53 -11.60 -4.69
N ASP A 58 4.33 -11.18 -3.71
CA ASP A 58 5.25 -10.06 -3.83
C ASP A 58 6.70 -10.55 -4.02
N TYR A 59 7.43 -9.89 -4.92
CA TYR A 59 8.88 -10.05 -5.02
C TYR A 59 9.54 -9.70 -3.66
N PRO A 60 10.58 -10.38 -3.16
CA PRO A 60 11.51 -11.27 -3.86
C PRO A 60 11.00 -12.68 -4.10
N PHE A 61 9.81 -13.03 -3.63
CA PHE A 61 9.22 -14.35 -3.86
C PHE A 61 8.56 -14.46 -5.24
N GLY A 62 8.39 -15.69 -5.69
CA GLY A 62 7.77 -15.99 -6.97
C GLY A 62 7.71 -17.49 -7.26
N ILE A 63 6.87 -17.87 -8.21
CA ILE A 63 6.55 -19.29 -8.52
C ILE A 63 7.03 -19.74 -9.89
N ALA A 64 7.65 -18.84 -10.66
CA ALA A 64 8.11 -19.10 -12.01
C ALA A 64 9.57 -18.64 -12.19
N PRO A 65 10.39 -19.35 -12.99
CA PRO A 65 11.77 -18.94 -13.27
C PRO A 65 11.83 -17.50 -13.78
N GLY A 66 12.75 -16.71 -13.23
CA GLY A 66 12.85 -15.27 -13.51
C GLY A 66 11.82 -14.36 -12.83
N CYS A 67 10.92 -14.92 -12.00
CA CYS A 67 9.94 -14.16 -11.23
C CYS A 67 10.22 -14.14 -9.72
N PHE A 68 11.27 -14.82 -9.26
CA PHE A 68 11.74 -14.79 -7.87
C PHE A 68 13.22 -14.45 -7.83
N ARG A 69 13.68 -13.95 -6.67
CA ARG A 69 15.10 -13.87 -6.35
C ARG A 69 15.60 -15.25 -5.98
N GLU A 70 16.84 -15.58 -6.35
CA GLU A 70 17.46 -16.87 -5.98
C GLU A 70 17.30 -17.17 -4.48
N GLY A 71 16.76 -18.36 -4.16
CA GLY A 71 16.45 -18.79 -2.78
C GLY A 71 15.03 -18.47 -2.27
N PHE A 72 14.26 -17.70 -3.04
CA PHE A 72 12.88 -17.28 -2.71
C PHE A 72 11.83 -17.93 -3.61
N GLU A 73 12.16 -19.09 -4.18
CA GLU A 73 11.22 -19.88 -4.98
C GLU A 73 10.09 -20.42 -4.08
N LEU A 74 8.85 -20.25 -4.56
CA LEU A 74 7.64 -20.78 -3.95
C LEU A 74 6.96 -21.79 -4.87
N ILE A 75 6.12 -22.64 -4.28
CA ILE A 75 5.36 -23.64 -5.03
C ILE A 75 3.87 -23.32 -4.93
N CYS A 76 3.23 -23.05 -6.07
CA CYS A 76 1.78 -22.97 -6.17
C CYS A 76 1.21 -24.32 -6.62
N ARG A 77 0.46 -25.00 -5.75
CA ARG A 77 -0.14 -26.31 -6.06
C ARG A 77 -1.62 -26.14 -6.36
N ASN A 78 -2.04 -26.60 -7.54
CA ASN A 78 -3.46 -26.68 -7.89
C ASN A 78 -4.13 -27.75 -7.02
N THR A 79 -5.03 -27.35 -6.13
CA THR A 79 -5.90 -28.27 -5.37
C THR A 79 -7.33 -28.23 -5.91
N ALA A 80 -8.19 -29.16 -5.48
CA ALA A 80 -9.54 -29.33 -6.04
C ALA A 80 -10.49 -28.13 -5.80
N LYS A 81 -10.21 -27.25 -4.82
CA LYS A 81 -11.03 -26.07 -4.52
C LYS A 81 -10.36 -24.79 -4.98
N THR A 82 -9.20 -24.47 -4.40
CA THR A 82 -8.40 -23.28 -4.71
C THR A 82 -6.92 -23.65 -4.71
N PRO A 83 -6.09 -23.08 -5.61
CA PRO A 83 -4.65 -23.26 -5.54
C PRO A 83 -4.11 -22.79 -4.17
N LYS A 84 -3.11 -23.49 -3.64
CA LYS A 84 -2.47 -23.17 -2.36
C LYS A 84 -0.98 -22.88 -2.57
N LEU A 85 -0.45 -21.92 -1.82
CA LEU A 85 0.94 -21.48 -1.89
C LEU A 85 1.77 -22.16 -0.79
N PHE A 86 3.00 -22.57 -1.12
CA PHE A 86 3.90 -23.24 -0.21
C PHE A 86 5.32 -22.69 -0.33
N LEU A 87 6.12 -22.83 0.72
CA LEU A 87 7.58 -22.67 0.66
C LEU A 87 8.21 -23.66 -0.35
N GLY A 88 9.48 -23.44 -0.70
CA GLY A 88 10.19 -24.16 -1.77
C GLY A 88 10.28 -25.69 -1.63
N ASP A 89 10.02 -26.25 -0.44
CA ASP A 89 9.92 -27.71 -0.23
C ASP A 89 8.52 -28.28 -0.48
N GLY A 90 7.51 -27.42 -0.62
CA GLY A 90 6.12 -27.79 -0.84
C GLY A 90 5.43 -28.39 0.38
N THR A 91 6.00 -28.24 1.59
CA THR A 91 5.44 -28.78 2.84
C THR A 91 4.74 -27.72 3.69
N THR A 92 5.33 -26.53 3.78
CA THR A 92 4.83 -25.46 4.65
C THR A 92 3.90 -24.54 3.85
N GLU A 93 2.61 -24.52 4.21
CA GLU A 93 1.58 -23.70 3.55
C GLU A 93 1.70 -22.24 3.97
N ILE A 94 1.66 -21.33 2.99
CA ILE A 94 1.66 -19.88 3.17
C ILE A 94 0.21 -19.39 3.07
N THR A 95 -0.23 -18.65 4.09
CA THR A 95 -1.59 -18.09 4.16
C THR A 95 -1.63 -16.62 3.79
N ASP A 96 -0.54 -15.89 4.04
CA ASP A 96 -0.37 -14.51 3.62
C ASP A 96 1.11 -14.23 3.35
N LEU A 97 1.39 -13.34 2.42
CA LEU A 97 2.73 -13.05 1.97
C LEU A 97 2.85 -11.57 1.63
N GLY A 98 3.85 -10.93 2.21
CA GLY A 98 4.23 -9.56 1.87
C GLY A 98 5.72 -9.40 1.68
N TYR A 99 6.14 -8.23 1.21
CA TYR A 99 7.56 -7.90 1.00
C TYR A 99 8.40 -7.82 2.30
N ARG A 100 7.81 -7.97 3.49
CA ARG A 100 8.52 -7.98 4.80
C ARG A 100 8.32 -9.23 5.65
N TYR A 101 7.26 -9.99 5.41
CA TYR A 101 6.87 -11.10 6.27
C TYR A 101 6.22 -12.21 5.45
N VAL A 102 6.28 -13.43 5.97
CA VAL A 102 5.55 -14.58 5.45
C VAL A 102 4.70 -15.14 6.60
N LEU A 103 3.38 -15.21 6.43
CA LEU A 103 2.52 -15.94 7.36
C LEU A 103 2.35 -17.38 6.86
N ALA A 104 2.77 -18.33 7.67
CA ALA A 104 2.74 -19.75 7.32
C ALA A 104 2.10 -20.60 8.41
N GLN A 105 1.43 -21.69 8.03
CA GLN A 105 0.87 -22.64 8.98
C GLN A 105 1.88 -23.73 9.34
N ILE A 106 2.36 -23.73 10.59
CA ILE A 106 3.24 -24.77 11.13
C ILE A 106 2.53 -25.46 12.29
N TYR A 107 1.91 -26.62 12.02
CA TYR A 107 1.19 -27.41 13.02
C TYR A 107 1.41 -28.91 12.86
N PHE A 108 1.20 -29.63 13.96
CA PHE A 108 1.38 -31.06 14.10
C PHE A 108 0.19 -31.65 14.85
N ASN A 109 -0.56 -32.53 14.19
CA ASN A 109 -1.63 -33.30 14.82
C ASN A 109 -1.08 -34.66 15.26
N ILE A 110 -1.02 -34.88 16.56
CA ILE A 110 -0.50 -36.09 17.17
C ILE A 110 -1.66 -36.97 17.60
N THR A 111 -1.86 -38.07 16.88
CA THR A 111 -2.76 -39.14 17.31
C THR A 111 -2.06 -39.99 18.36
N VAL A 112 -2.58 -39.97 19.59
CA VAL A 112 -2.06 -40.78 20.69
C VAL A 112 -2.29 -42.26 20.42
N ARG A 113 -1.21 -43.05 20.46
CA ARG A 113 -1.24 -44.50 20.25
C ARG A 113 -0.94 -45.24 21.55
N PRO A 114 -1.65 -46.34 21.85
CA PRO A 114 -1.33 -47.18 23.00
C PRO A 114 0.13 -47.67 22.96
N GLY A 115 0.85 -47.53 24.08
CA GLY A 115 2.24 -47.95 24.23
C GLY A 115 3.29 -47.00 23.67
N THR A 116 2.90 -45.82 23.17
CA THR A 116 3.83 -44.75 22.78
C THR A 116 3.60 -43.53 23.66
N ASP A 117 4.57 -43.27 24.54
CA ASP A 117 4.49 -42.18 25.51
C ASP A 117 5.32 -40.95 25.10
N THR A 118 6.13 -41.04 24.04
CA THR A 118 7.01 -39.95 23.61
C THR A 118 6.83 -39.68 22.12
N TYR A 119 6.62 -38.41 21.78
CA TYR A 119 6.44 -37.94 20.41
C TYR A 119 7.42 -36.81 20.14
N ASN A 120 8.20 -36.97 19.07
CA ASN A 120 9.14 -35.98 18.62
C ASN A 120 8.61 -35.34 17.35
N ILE A 121 8.53 -34.02 17.34
CA ILE A 121 8.15 -33.22 16.18
C ILE A 121 9.26 -32.23 15.88
N SER A 122 9.41 -31.86 14.61
CA SER A 122 10.42 -30.90 14.20
C SER A 122 9.95 -30.13 12.97
N TRP A 123 10.31 -28.86 12.92
CA TRP A 123 10.19 -28.04 11.73
C TRP A 123 11.51 -27.30 11.53
N VAL A 124 11.93 -27.21 10.27
CA VAL A 124 13.11 -26.44 9.87
C VAL A 124 12.76 -25.69 8.61
N ALA A 125 13.19 -24.44 8.52
CA ALA A 125 13.03 -23.64 7.32
C ALA A 125 13.68 -24.34 6.11
N PRO A 126 12.98 -24.48 4.97
CA PRO A 126 13.54 -25.11 3.77
C PRO A 126 14.75 -24.36 3.20
N THR A 127 14.76 -23.03 3.38
CA THR A 127 15.82 -22.14 2.93
C THR A 127 16.49 -21.52 4.16
N GLU A 128 17.82 -21.56 4.20
CA GLU A 128 18.67 -20.99 5.26
C GLU A 128 18.39 -19.53 5.63
N GLY A 129 17.81 -18.75 4.71
CA GLY A 129 17.46 -17.34 4.90
C GLY A 129 16.12 -17.10 5.59
N ILE A 130 15.30 -18.13 5.81
CA ILE A 130 13.99 -18.01 6.47
C ILE A 130 14.14 -18.41 7.94
N THR A 131 13.53 -17.62 8.83
CA THR A 131 13.56 -17.83 10.28
C THR A 131 12.21 -17.56 10.91
N ILE A 132 11.91 -18.26 12.00
CA ILE A 132 10.78 -17.96 12.88
C ILE A 132 11.12 -16.71 13.67
N ASP A 133 10.24 -15.71 13.59
CA ASP A 133 10.41 -14.47 14.34
C ASP A 133 10.22 -14.69 15.85
N HIS A 134 10.83 -13.84 16.67
CA HIS A 134 10.76 -13.88 18.14
C HIS A 134 9.39 -13.48 18.69
N TYR A 135 8.51 -12.90 17.86
CA TYR A 135 7.10 -12.60 18.21
C TYR A 135 6.16 -13.81 18.13
N ASN A 136 6.71 -14.99 17.85
CA ASN A 136 5.94 -16.22 17.86
C ASN A 136 6.10 -16.95 19.18
N THR A 137 5.07 -17.72 19.50
CA THR A 137 4.97 -18.61 20.63
C THR A 137 4.62 -20.01 20.15
N PHE A 138 5.28 -21.00 20.74
CA PHE A 138 5.00 -22.40 20.49
C PHE A 138 3.90 -22.88 21.44
N TYR A 139 2.79 -23.35 20.89
CA TYR A 139 1.63 -23.83 21.65
C TYR A 139 1.50 -25.34 21.55
N VAL A 140 1.04 -25.95 22.63
CA VAL A 140 0.63 -27.34 22.67
C VAL A 140 -0.74 -27.43 23.35
N ILE A 141 -1.72 -28.00 22.67
CA ILE A 141 -3.08 -28.22 23.15
C ILE A 141 -3.28 -29.72 23.36
N GLY A 142 -3.86 -30.07 24.51
CA GLY A 142 -4.10 -31.43 24.94
C GLY A 142 -4.05 -31.56 26.45
N CYS A 143 -4.26 -32.77 26.95
CA CYS A 143 -4.20 -33.07 28.38
C CYS A 143 -3.05 -34.04 28.69
N ASN A 144 -2.50 -33.92 29.90
CA ASN A 144 -1.55 -34.86 30.51
C ASN A 144 -0.27 -35.07 29.69
N PHE A 145 0.43 -33.98 29.41
CA PHE A 145 1.71 -34.03 28.74
C PHE A 145 2.72 -33.04 29.33
N ASP A 146 4.00 -33.35 29.15
CA ASP A 146 5.11 -32.42 29.32
C ASP A 146 5.75 -32.18 27.94
N ALA A 147 5.88 -30.92 27.53
CA ALA A 147 6.47 -30.52 26.26
C ALA A 147 7.79 -29.78 26.50
N THR A 148 8.81 -30.13 25.74
CA THR A 148 10.13 -29.48 25.79
C THR A 148 10.55 -29.06 24.40
N LEU A 149 10.92 -27.80 24.21
CA LEU A 149 11.27 -27.21 22.93
C LEU A 149 12.78 -26.94 22.86
N PHE A 150 13.41 -27.35 21.77
CA PHE A 150 14.82 -27.16 21.49
C PHE A 150 15.02 -26.47 20.14
N GLU A 151 16.14 -25.77 19.99
CA GLU A 151 16.56 -25.28 18.68
C GLU A 151 16.99 -26.45 17.79
N TYR A 152 16.49 -26.46 16.54
CA TYR A 152 16.69 -27.58 15.63
C TYR A 152 18.17 -27.89 15.37
N GLY A 153 18.52 -29.18 15.42
CA GLY A 153 19.89 -29.64 15.18
C GLY A 153 20.87 -29.31 16.31
N THR A 154 20.40 -28.73 17.42
CA THR A 154 21.19 -28.42 18.61
C THR A 154 20.59 -29.10 19.84
N GLU A 155 21.35 -29.13 20.94
CA GLU A 155 20.84 -29.53 22.27
C GLU A 155 20.40 -28.30 23.10
N ASP A 156 20.27 -27.12 22.48
CA ASP A 156 19.93 -25.90 23.21
C ASP A 156 18.45 -25.87 23.55
N LEU A 157 18.17 -25.78 24.86
CA LEU A 157 16.83 -25.76 25.42
C LEU A 157 16.25 -24.34 25.29
N ILE A 158 15.14 -24.22 24.57
CA ILE A 158 14.39 -22.97 24.45
C ILE A 158 13.45 -22.80 25.65
N GLY A 159 12.74 -23.86 26.00
CA GLY A 159 11.83 -23.85 27.14
C GLY A 159 11.07 -25.16 27.29
N SER A 160 10.26 -25.23 28.34
CA SER A 160 9.44 -26.38 28.66
C SER A 160 8.12 -25.94 29.28
N CYS A 161 7.04 -26.61 28.93
CA CYS A 161 5.73 -26.40 29.53
C CYS A 161 5.00 -27.72 29.75
N MET A 162 3.93 -27.72 30.53
CA MET A 162 3.11 -28.90 30.80
C MET A 162 1.65 -28.53 30.84
N SER A 163 0.78 -29.50 30.53
CA SER A 163 -0.67 -29.33 30.64
C SER A 163 -1.34 -30.49 31.38
N ARG A 164 -2.27 -30.18 32.27
CA ARG A 164 -3.03 -31.12 33.11
C ARG A 164 -4.52 -30.78 33.08
N CYS A 165 -5.38 -31.80 33.13
CA CYS A 165 -6.83 -31.61 33.09
C CYS A 165 -7.50 -32.40 34.23
N ASP A 166 -8.48 -31.80 34.89
CA ASP A 166 -9.33 -32.50 35.87
C ASP A 166 -10.53 -33.13 35.14
N GLY A 167 -10.73 -34.44 35.31
CA GLY A 167 -11.87 -35.16 34.70
C GLY A 167 -11.90 -35.18 33.15
N GLU A 168 -10.73 -35.24 32.50
CA GLU A 168 -10.54 -35.49 31.04
C GLU A 168 -10.96 -34.37 30.07
N LYS A 169 -11.58 -33.28 30.53
CA LYS A 169 -12.05 -32.21 29.64
C LYS A 169 -11.13 -31.00 29.66
N ALA A 170 -10.64 -30.62 28.48
CA ALA A 170 -10.02 -29.32 28.29
C ALA A 170 -11.09 -28.21 28.52
N PRO A 171 -10.72 -27.06 29.12
CA PRO A 171 -11.60 -25.90 29.17
C PRO A 171 -12.05 -25.47 27.76
N ILE A 172 -13.24 -24.90 27.60
CA ILE A 172 -13.75 -24.40 26.30
C ILE A 172 -13.21 -22.97 26.00
N GLY A 173 -12.43 -22.39 26.92
CA GLY A 173 -11.83 -21.07 26.76
C GLY A 173 -11.07 -20.60 28.00
N GLY A 174 -10.70 -19.33 28.00
CA GLY A 174 -9.85 -18.71 29.03
C GLY A 174 -8.37 -18.65 28.64
N PRO A 175 -7.49 -18.19 29.54
CA PRO A 175 -6.06 -18.07 29.26
C PRO A 175 -5.35 -19.42 29.25
N CYS A 176 -4.26 -19.51 28.48
CA CYS A 176 -3.50 -20.74 28.34
C CYS A 176 -2.55 -21.00 29.53
N ASN A 177 -3.08 -21.45 30.66
CA ASN A 177 -2.34 -21.52 31.93
C ASN A 177 -1.96 -22.95 32.38
N GLY A 178 -1.70 -23.87 31.45
CA GLY A 178 -1.36 -25.26 31.80
C GLY A 178 -2.58 -26.17 32.06
N MET A 179 -3.79 -25.71 31.74
CA MET A 179 -5.02 -26.52 31.79
C MET A 179 -5.59 -26.71 30.38
N GLY A 180 -5.39 -27.89 29.79
CA GLY A 180 -5.80 -28.20 28.41
C GLY A 180 -4.92 -27.61 27.31
N CYS A 181 -4.04 -26.65 27.64
CA CYS A 181 -2.98 -26.18 26.76
C CYS A 181 -1.77 -25.71 27.57
N CYS A 182 -0.62 -25.54 26.91
CA CYS A 182 0.52 -24.80 27.41
C CYS A 182 1.29 -24.13 26.25
N PHE A 183 2.17 -23.19 26.58
CA PHE A 183 2.93 -22.44 25.59
C PHE A 183 4.39 -22.21 26.02
N ILE A 184 5.25 -21.94 25.05
CA ILE A 184 6.67 -21.61 25.22
C ILE A 184 6.99 -20.41 24.32
N GLU A 185 7.29 -19.27 24.93
CA GLU A 185 7.72 -18.05 24.24
C GLU A 185 9.13 -18.22 23.67
N LEU A 186 9.40 -17.58 22.52
CA LEU A 186 10.71 -17.64 21.90
C LEU A 186 11.61 -16.49 22.39
N PRO A 187 12.76 -16.77 23.03
CA PRO A 187 13.66 -15.72 23.50
C PRO A 187 14.45 -15.05 22.37
N ARG A 188 14.43 -15.62 21.17
CA ARG A 188 15.20 -15.20 20.00
C ARG A 188 14.63 -15.81 18.72
N VAL A 189 15.09 -15.32 17.57
CA VAL A 189 14.77 -15.90 16.26
C VAL A 189 15.38 -17.30 16.11
N LEU A 190 14.64 -18.22 15.49
CA LEU A 190 15.06 -19.60 15.29
C LEU A 190 14.97 -19.99 13.81
N ARG A 191 15.94 -20.77 13.30
CA ARG A 191 15.86 -21.37 11.95
C ARG A 191 14.90 -22.55 11.88
N GLY A 192 14.70 -23.20 13.02
CA GLY A 192 13.84 -24.35 13.18
C GLY A 192 13.79 -24.75 14.65
N PHE A 193 12.87 -25.63 14.96
CA PHE A 193 12.72 -26.19 16.30
C PHE A 193 12.50 -27.69 16.23
N GLN A 194 12.78 -28.35 17.34
CA GLN A 194 12.33 -29.69 17.63
C GLN A 194 11.70 -29.73 19.01
N SER A 195 10.58 -30.43 19.15
CA SER A 195 9.86 -30.55 20.41
C SER A 195 9.67 -32.01 20.77
N THR A 196 9.92 -32.31 22.03
CA THR A 196 9.68 -33.62 22.64
C THR A 196 8.48 -33.51 23.55
N ILE A 197 7.42 -34.25 23.24
CA ILE A 197 6.18 -34.30 23.99
C ILE A 197 6.08 -35.66 24.66
N ILE A 198 6.08 -35.67 25.99
CA ILE A 198 5.98 -36.85 26.83
C ILE A 198 4.59 -36.92 27.42
N LEU A 199 3.82 -37.93 27.06
CA LEU A 199 2.53 -38.23 27.67
C LEU A 199 2.74 -38.79 29.07
N ARG A 200 1.92 -38.30 30.02
CA ARG A 200 1.89 -38.83 31.38
C ARG A 200 0.62 -39.65 31.56
N SER A 201 0.81 -40.96 31.80
CA SER A 201 -0.26 -41.80 32.32
C SER A 201 -0.24 -41.71 33.83
N ASP A 202 -1.10 -40.87 34.42
CA ASP A 202 -1.29 -40.84 35.88
C ASP A 202 -2.18 -42.02 36.35
N GLY A 203 -1.95 -43.23 35.81
CA GLY A 203 -2.73 -44.43 36.15
C GLY A 203 -4.16 -44.46 35.60
N ILE A 204 -4.53 -43.51 34.74
CA ILE A 204 -5.83 -43.46 34.05
C ILE A 204 -5.68 -44.21 32.72
N PRO A 205 -6.49 -45.26 32.44
CA PRO A 205 -6.42 -45.99 31.17
C PRO A 205 -6.65 -45.02 30.01
N VAL A 206 -5.81 -45.11 28.97
CA VAL A 206 -5.88 -44.35 27.70
C VAL A 206 -7.20 -44.58 26.92
N ALA A 207 -8.20 -45.21 27.52
CA ALA A 207 -9.47 -45.62 26.95
C ALA A 207 -10.64 -44.76 27.46
N GLN A 208 -10.58 -43.45 27.20
CA GLN A 208 -11.71 -42.53 27.03
C GLN A 208 -11.15 -41.14 26.69
N THR A 209 -10.49 -41.02 25.54
CA THR A 209 -10.27 -39.70 24.92
C THR A 209 -11.61 -38.98 24.89
N ASP A 210 -11.66 -37.73 25.34
CA ASP A 210 -12.77 -36.83 25.02
C ASP A 210 -13.16 -37.05 23.55
N PRO A 211 -14.38 -37.55 23.24
CA PRO A 211 -14.76 -37.81 21.85
C PRO A 211 -14.73 -36.53 21.00
N VAL A 212 -14.73 -35.35 21.63
CA VAL A 212 -14.61 -34.05 20.96
C VAL A 212 -13.15 -33.76 20.56
N HIS A 213 -12.15 -34.29 21.28
CA HIS A 213 -10.75 -33.89 21.09
C HIS A 213 -9.72 -35.03 21.26
N PRO A 214 -9.65 -35.98 20.31
CA PRO A 214 -8.67 -37.06 20.38
C PRO A 214 -7.27 -36.59 19.95
N GLY A 215 -6.40 -36.28 20.92
CA GLY A 215 -4.95 -36.20 20.68
C GLY A 215 -4.25 -35.00 21.29
N ILE A 216 -3.08 -34.67 20.74
CA ILE A 216 -2.34 -33.45 21.05
C ILE A 216 -2.12 -32.69 19.74
N MET A 217 -2.34 -31.38 19.76
CA MET A 217 -2.00 -30.49 18.66
C MET A 217 -0.86 -29.58 19.12
N ALA A 218 0.20 -29.47 18.32
CA ALA A 218 1.29 -28.55 18.58
C ALA A 218 1.49 -27.64 17.37
N PHE A 219 1.67 -26.34 17.57
CA PHE A 219 1.79 -25.37 16.49
C PHE A 219 2.57 -24.13 16.92
N MET A 220 2.99 -23.35 15.94
CA MET A 220 3.66 -22.07 16.14
C MET A 220 2.73 -20.94 15.66
N SER A 221 2.56 -19.90 16.47
CA SER A 221 1.65 -18.78 16.17
C SER A 221 2.11 -17.50 16.88
N SER A 222 1.52 -16.35 16.55
CA SER A 222 1.62 -15.13 17.34
C SER A 222 1.15 -15.32 18.80
N ASP A 223 1.51 -14.39 19.69
CA ASP A 223 1.14 -14.39 21.12
C ASP A 223 -0.38 -14.19 21.40
N TYR A 224 -1.20 -14.06 20.35
CA TYR A 224 -2.63 -13.75 20.44
C TYR A 224 -3.39 -14.66 21.41
N TYR A 225 -3.04 -15.96 21.44
CA TYR A 225 -3.77 -16.97 22.19
C TYR A 225 -3.36 -17.15 23.65
N ILE A 226 -2.36 -16.39 24.15
CA ILE A 226 -1.94 -16.49 25.56
C ILE A 226 -3.10 -16.12 26.48
N SER A 227 -3.85 -15.07 26.12
CA SER A 227 -4.92 -14.50 26.94
C SER A 227 -6.30 -15.15 26.73
N ASN A 228 -6.60 -15.57 25.50
CA ASN A 228 -7.89 -16.18 25.14
C ASN A 228 -7.69 -17.34 24.17
N THR A 229 -8.07 -18.53 24.62
CA THR A 229 -7.96 -19.78 23.87
C THR A 229 -9.25 -20.21 23.16
N SER A 230 -10.33 -19.40 23.22
CA SER A 230 -11.62 -19.76 22.61
C SER A 230 -11.49 -20.11 21.12
N ASP A 231 -10.69 -19.36 20.38
CA ASP A 231 -10.42 -19.61 18.95
C ASP A 231 -9.51 -20.83 18.73
N LEU A 232 -8.61 -21.13 19.67
CA LEU A 232 -7.75 -22.31 19.62
C LEU A 232 -8.53 -23.62 19.71
N PHE A 233 -9.51 -23.68 20.62
CA PHE A 233 -10.34 -24.88 20.76
C PHE A 233 -11.24 -25.10 19.54
N LEU A 234 -11.65 -24.04 18.84
CA LEU A 234 -12.26 -24.15 17.50
C LEU A 234 -11.24 -24.65 16.46
N GLY A 235 -10.01 -24.14 16.52
CA GLY A 235 -8.88 -24.52 15.67
C GLY A 235 -8.51 -26.01 15.74
N TRP A 236 -8.80 -26.69 16.85
CA TRP A 236 -8.59 -28.14 17.00
C TRP A 236 -9.34 -28.96 15.93
N THR A 237 -10.49 -28.44 15.46
CA THR A 237 -11.30 -29.07 14.41
C THR A 237 -11.03 -28.52 12.99
N ASN A 238 -10.57 -27.27 12.90
CA ASN A 238 -10.27 -26.59 11.65
C ASN A 238 -9.05 -25.67 11.81
N THR A 239 -7.89 -26.12 11.33
CA THR A 239 -6.62 -25.37 11.42
C THR A 239 -6.65 -24.04 10.67
N SER A 240 -7.62 -23.81 9.78
CA SER A 240 -7.82 -22.53 9.12
C SER A 240 -8.15 -21.38 10.09
N ASN A 241 -8.53 -21.70 11.34
CA ASN A 241 -8.85 -20.71 12.37
C ASN A 241 -7.64 -20.29 13.22
N VAL A 242 -6.47 -20.93 13.02
CA VAL A 242 -5.26 -20.60 13.77
C VAL A 242 -4.48 -19.55 12.98
N GLU A 243 -4.08 -18.46 13.65
CA GLU A 243 -3.19 -17.46 13.07
C GLU A 243 -1.88 -18.11 12.61
N GLY A 244 -1.38 -17.62 11.48
CA GLY A 244 -0.12 -18.13 10.92
C GLY A 244 1.08 -17.77 11.80
N THR A 245 2.12 -18.58 11.71
CA THR A 245 3.46 -18.25 12.18
C THR A 245 4.03 -17.10 11.35
N VAL A 246 4.53 -16.06 12.02
CA VAL A 246 5.27 -14.97 11.38
C VAL A 246 6.70 -15.45 11.09
N LEU A 247 7.00 -15.68 9.83
CA LEU A 247 8.36 -15.96 9.36
C LEU A 247 8.98 -14.68 8.80
N SER A 248 10.23 -14.45 9.20
CA SER A 248 11.10 -13.41 8.67
C SER A 248 12.07 -14.03 7.67
N PHE A 249 12.50 -13.24 6.67
CA PHE A 249 13.42 -13.71 5.64
C PHE A 249 14.58 -12.74 5.40
N ALA A 250 15.71 -13.28 4.98
CA ALA A 250 16.92 -12.55 4.66
C ALA A 250 17.55 -13.07 3.37
N THR A 251 18.16 -12.16 2.60
CA THR A 251 19.04 -12.55 1.50
C THR A 251 20.36 -13.04 2.08
N ILE A 252 20.74 -14.26 1.71
CA ILE A 252 21.92 -14.97 2.22
C ILE A 252 23.04 -15.13 1.18
N ASP A 253 22.98 -14.40 0.05
CA ASP A 253 24.03 -14.43 -0.99
C ASP A 253 25.36 -13.85 -0.49
N GLN A 254 25.30 -13.00 0.54
CA GLN A 254 26.44 -12.43 1.26
C GLN A 254 26.15 -12.42 2.76
N PRO A 255 27.17 -12.52 3.63
CA PRO A 255 26.95 -12.67 5.07
C PRO A 255 26.51 -11.37 5.76
N SER A 256 26.73 -10.21 5.14
CA SER A 256 26.38 -8.90 5.70
C SER A 256 26.18 -7.84 4.61
N CYS A 257 25.51 -6.75 4.96
CA CYS A 257 25.28 -5.57 4.15
C CYS A 257 26.58 -4.98 3.59
N GLU A 258 27.63 -4.90 4.41
CA GLU A 258 28.90 -4.29 4.01
C GLU A 258 29.54 -5.08 2.89
N ARG A 259 29.51 -6.42 2.95
CA ARG A 259 30.01 -7.27 1.87
C ARG A 259 29.09 -7.26 0.65
N ALA A 260 27.78 -7.26 0.88
CA ALA A 260 26.78 -7.21 -0.17
C ALA A 260 26.91 -5.95 -1.04
N ARG A 261 27.12 -4.78 -0.41
CA ARG A 261 27.30 -3.50 -1.10
C ARG A 261 28.56 -3.45 -1.98
N MET A 262 29.56 -4.30 -1.73
CA MET A 262 30.77 -4.38 -2.56
C MET A 262 30.50 -5.09 -3.90
N ASN A 263 29.42 -5.89 -4.00
CA ASN A 263 29.03 -6.57 -5.23
C ASN A 263 27.71 -5.99 -5.77
N ASN A 264 27.80 -4.90 -6.52
CA ASN A 264 26.62 -4.21 -7.07
C ASN A 264 25.77 -5.08 -8.02
N THR A 265 26.32 -6.17 -8.58
CA THR A 265 25.58 -7.05 -9.49
C THR A 265 24.66 -8.04 -8.79
N SER A 266 25.00 -8.46 -7.56
CA SER A 266 24.17 -9.38 -6.78
C SER A 266 23.46 -8.71 -5.60
N TYR A 267 23.81 -7.46 -5.26
CA TYR A 267 23.21 -6.73 -4.15
C TYR A 267 21.68 -6.64 -4.30
N ALA A 268 20.95 -7.14 -3.29
CA ALA A 268 19.50 -7.27 -3.37
C ALA A 268 18.73 -5.94 -3.23
N CYS A 269 19.31 -4.95 -2.56
CA CYS A 269 18.59 -3.74 -2.16
C CYS A 269 18.64 -2.67 -3.24
N SER A 270 17.49 -2.14 -3.61
CA SER A 270 17.36 -1.14 -4.66
C SER A 270 17.98 0.21 -4.30
N PRO A 271 18.40 1.01 -5.30
CA PRO A 271 18.86 2.38 -5.06
C PRO A 271 17.80 3.19 -4.28
N GLY A 272 18.18 3.73 -3.13
CA GLY A 272 17.28 4.48 -2.23
C GLY A 272 16.71 3.66 -1.05
N SER A 273 16.79 2.33 -1.12
CA SER A 273 16.52 1.47 0.03
C SER A 273 17.73 1.34 0.96
N ASN A 274 17.47 0.91 2.19
CA ASN A 274 18.50 0.59 3.19
C ASN A 274 18.67 -0.91 3.33
N CYS A 275 19.81 -1.29 3.90
CA CYS A 275 20.16 -2.67 4.20
C CYS A 275 20.38 -2.83 5.71
N ARG A 276 19.88 -3.95 6.27
CA ARG A 276 20.11 -4.32 7.66
C ARG A 276 20.57 -5.77 7.78
N ASN A 277 21.62 -5.97 8.58
CA ASN A 277 22.15 -7.30 8.91
C ASN A 277 21.15 -8.08 9.77
N VAL A 278 21.06 -9.39 9.54
CA VAL A 278 20.21 -10.31 10.30
C VAL A 278 21.08 -11.25 11.14
N SER A 279 20.67 -11.52 12.38
CA SER A 279 21.46 -12.32 13.34
C SER A 279 21.73 -13.75 12.87
N SER A 280 20.81 -14.34 12.10
CA SER A 280 20.97 -15.66 11.48
C SER A 280 21.94 -15.67 10.29
N GLY A 281 22.51 -14.52 9.94
CA GLY A 281 23.35 -14.32 8.77
C GLY A 281 22.59 -13.69 7.60
N GLY A 282 23.32 -12.96 6.77
CA GLY A 282 22.73 -12.27 5.62
C GLY A 282 22.17 -10.89 5.97
N TYR A 283 21.33 -10.40 5.06
CA TYR A 283 20.76 -9.06 5.15
C TYR A 283 19.36 -9.00 4.54
N HIS A 284 18.54 -8.06 5.02
CA HIS A 284 17.29 -7.71 4.37
C HIS A 284 17.28 -6.24 3.96
N CYS A 285 16.45 -5.94 2.98
CA CYS A 285 16.28 -4.59 2.44
C CYS A 285 15.00 -3.96 3.00
N TYR A 286 15.02 -2.67 3.27
CA TYR A 286 13.86 -1.93 3.76
C TYR A 286 13.87 -0.48 3.27
N CYS A 287 12.70 0.11 3.03
CA CYS A 287 12.59 1.51 2.62
C CYS A 287 12.78 2.48 3.81
N SER A 288 13.20 3.71 3.53
CA SER A 288 13.54 4.68 4.59
C SER A 288 12.29 5.28 5.23
N GLY A 289 12.27 5.38 6.56
CA GLY A 289 11.23 6.13 7.28
C GLY A 289 9.81 5.60 7.02
N TYR A 290 8.97 6.42 6.38
CA TYR A 290 7.58 6.10 6.03
C TYR A 290 7.40 5.58 4.61
N GLU A 291 8.45 5.54 3.79
CA GLU A 291 8.38 5.05 2.42
C GLU A 291 7.82 3.62 2.42
N GLN A 292 6.66 3.46 1.78
CA GLN A 292 6.09 2.16 1.48
C GLN A 292 6.60 1.68 0.13
N GLY A 293 6.42 0.40 -0.13
CA GLY A 293 6.83 -0.23 -1.38
C GLY A 293 7.90 -1.30 -1.16
N ASN A 294 8.39 -1.82 -2.28
CA ASN A 294 9.20 -3.02 -2.31
C ASN A 294 10.70 -2.65 -2.45
N PRO A 295 11.51 -2.80 -1.38
CA PRO A 295 12.92 -2.45 -1.42
C PRO A 295 13.77 -3.36 -2.32
N TYR A 296 13.20 -4.44 -2.84
CA TYR A 296 13.86 -5.39 -3.74
C TYR A 296 13.60 -5.10 -5.23
N LEU A 297 12.76 -4.11 -5.56
CA LEU A 297 12.51 -3.66 -6.93
C LEU A 297 13.25 -2.36 -7.24
N LEU A 298 13.71 -2.20 -8.47
CA LEU A 298 14.26 -0.93 -8.97
C LEU A 298 13.18 0.14 -8.87
N ASP A 299 13.52 1.27 -8.24
CA ASP A 299 12.54 2.30 -7.86
C ASP A 299 11.35 1.73 -7.06
N GLY A 300 11.53 0.65 -6.32
CA GLY A 300 10.44 0.00 -5.60
C GLY A 300 10.15 0.62 -4.24
N CYS A 301 11.14 1.28 -3.62
CA CYS A 301 10.89 2.25 -2.55
C CYS A 301 10.36 3.54 -3.17
N THR A 302 9.11 3.47 -3.58
CA THR A 302 8.36 4.62 -4.06
C THR A 302 7.30 4.98 -3.06
N ASP A 303 7.39 6.22 -2.61
CA ASP A 303 6.30 6.86 -1.89
C ASP A 303 5.04 7.05 -2.78
N TYR A 304 5.13 6.79 -4.10
CA TYR A 304 4.09 7.13 -5.07
C TYR A 304 4.12 6.25 -6.34
N ASN A 305 3.01 5.56 -6.65
CA ASN A 305 2.77 4.87 -7.92
C ASN A 305 2.01 5.82 -8.89
N PRO A 306 2.62 6.25 -10.01
CA PRO A 306 1.98 7.18 -10.94
C PRO A 306 1.01 6.53 -11.94
N LYS A 307 0.86 5.19 -11.96
CA LYS A 307 -0.01 4.51 -12.93
C LYS A 307 -1.50 4.66 -12.55
N TYR A 308 -2.18 5.58 -13.22
CA TYR A 308 -3.65 5.70 -13.18
C TYR A 308 -4.31 4.60 -14.03
N LYS A 309 -5.37 3.96 -13.51
CA LYS A 309 -6.19 2.99 -14.26
C LYS A 309 -7.53 3.64 -14.62
N GLU A 310 -7.94 3.53 -15.89
CA GLU A 310 -9.18 4.16 -16.40
C GLU A 310 -10.48 3.58 -15.79
N HIS A 311 -10.44 2.34 -15.29
CA HIS A 311 -11.62 1.65 -14.75
C HIS A 311 -11.86 1.88 -13.24
N CYS A 312 -11.11 2.78 -12.60
CA CYS A 312 -11.25 3.05 -11.17
C CYS A 312 -12.51 3.86 -10.86
N SER A 313 -13.18 3.52 -9.76
CA SER A 313 -14.26 4.34 -9.21
C SER A 313 -13.77 5.74 -8.86
N THR A 314 -14.36 6.77 -9.48
CA THR A 314 -13.99 8.19 -9.29
C THR A 314 -14.86 8.92 -8.25
N SER A 315 -15.81 8.23 -7.64
CA SER A 315 -16.74 8.80 -6.66
C SER A 315 -17.32 7.74 -5.74
N CYS A 316 -17.61 8.12 -4.50
CA CYS A 316 -18.37 7.34 -3.53
C CYS A 316 -19.50 8.22 -2.99
N GLY A 317 -20.74 7.90 -3.34
CA GLY A 317 -21.88 8.80 -3.11
C GLY A 317 -21.68 10.16 -3.78
N ASP A 318 -21.84 11.24 -3.01
CA ASP A 318 -21.62 12.62 -3.47
C ASP A 318 -20.14 13.05 -3.43
N MET A 319 -19.26 12.24 -2.85
CA MET A 319 -17.83 12.53 -2.74
C MET A 319 -17.11 12.21 -4.05
N LYS A 320 -16.42 13.21 -4.62
CA LYS A 320 -15.49 12.99 -5.73
C LYS A 320 -14.14 12.52 -5.19
N ILE A 321 -13.61 11.45 -5.80
CA ILE A 321 -12.35 10.81 -5.42
C ILE A 321 -11.37 10.97 -6.58
N PRO A 322 -10.62 12.09 -6.63
CA PRO A 322 -9.63 12.29 -7.67
C PRO A 322 -8.31 11.61 -7.31
N PHE A 323 -7.66 11.00 -8.31
CA PHE A 323 -6.28 10.50 -8.17
C PHE A 323 -5.35 11.63 -7.67
N PRO A 324 -4.45 11.41 -6.69
CA PRO A 324 -3.87 10.14 -6.25
C PRO A 324 -4.70 9.31 -5.26
N PHE A 325 -5.87 9.81 -4.84
CA PHE A 325 -6.79 9.06 -3.98
C PHE A 325 -7.55 8.01 -4.76
N GLY A 326 -7.92 6.92 -4.08
CA GLY A 326 -8.66 5.81 -4.66
C GLY A 326 -9.24 4.91 -3.59
N VAL A 327 -10.30 4.18 -3.94
CA VAL A 327 -11.02 3.26 -3.03
C VAL A 327 -10.73 1.79 -3.29
N GLU A 328 -10.30 1.46 -4.50
CA GLU A 328 -10.04 0.11 -4.95
C GLU A 328 -8.53 -0.17 -4.98
N GLU A 329 -8.17 -1.45 -4.85
CA GLU A 329 -6.77 -1.88 -4.87
C GLU A 329 -6.09 -1.53 -6.20
N GLY A 330 -4.95 -0.86 -6.10
CA GLY A 330 -4.22 -0.31 -7.24
C GLY A 330 -4.95 0.81 -8.00
N CYS A 331 -5.94 1.47 -7.39
CA CYS A 331 -6.56 2.72 -7.90
C CYS A 331 -6.11 3.97 -7.14
N PHE A 332 -5.42 3.83 -6.01
CA PHE A 332 -4.73 4.89 -5.29
C PHE A 332 -3.22 4.84 -5.57
N ALA A 333 -2.53 5.98 -5.45
CA ALA A 333 -1.10 6.08 -5.74
C ALA A 333 -0.21 5.51 -4.61
N ASN A 334 -0.70 5.51 -3.37
CA ASN A 334 -0.02 5.00 -2.19
C ASN A 334 -1.10 4.65 -1.15
N GLU A 335 -0.84 3.71 -0.24
CA GLU A 335 -1.73 3.37 0.89
C GLU A 335 -2.21 4.59 1.69
N ARG A 336 -1.39 5.63 1.83
CA ARG A 336 -1.78 6.88 2.50
C ARG A 336 -2.86 7.68 1.76
N PHE A 337 -3.08 7.38 0.48
CA PHE A 337 -4.17 7.94 -0.34
C PHE A 337 -5.35 6.97 -0.48
N ARG A 338 -5.31 5.80 0.17
CA ARG A 338 -6.42 4.85 0.19
C ARG A 338 -7.57 5.43 1.00
N LEU A 339 -8.75 5.41 0.39
CA LEU A 339 -10.02 5.75 1.03
C LEU A 339 -10.90 4.50 1.05
N ASN A 340 -11.83 4.40 2.00
CA ASN A 340 -12.81 3.32 2.06
C ASN A 340 -14.20 3.89 1.74
N CYS A 341 -14.92 3.23 0.84
CA CYS A 341 -16.32 3.55 0.56
C CYS A 341 -17.21 2.56 1.31
N THR A 342 -18.00 3.05 2.27
CA THR A 342 -18.90 2.18 3.05
C THR A 342 -20.18 1.86 2.28
N GLU A 343 -20.93 0.83 2.72
CA GLU A 343 -22.24 0.50 2.15
C GLU A 343 -23.23 1.67 2.21
N GLY A 344 -23.06 2.59 3.17
CA GLY A 344 -23.82 3.83 3.27
C GLY A 344 -23.42 4.93 2.27
N ASN A 345 -22.56 4.64 1.30
CA ASN A 345 -21.95 5.61 0.38
C ASN A 345 -21.16 6.74 1.09
N LEU A 346 -20.61 6.45 2.27
CA LEU A 346 -19.74 7.39 2.99
C LEU A 346 -18.29 7.11 2.63
N THR A 347 -17.54 8.18 2.34
CA THR A 347 -16.10 8.09 2.11
C THR A 347 -15.36 8.25 3.43
N VAL A 348 -14.50 7.31 3.75
CA VAL A 348 -13.76 7.24 5.02
C VAL A 348 -12.27 7.20 4.72
N CYS A 349 -11.46 7.86 5.54
CA CYS A 349 -10.01 7.66 5.56
C CYS A 349 -9.57 7.11 6.91
N GLU A 350 -8.58 6.21 6.87
CA GLU A 350 -7.93 5.64 8.06
C GLU A 350 -6.62 6.40 8.32
N LEU A 351 -6.50 6.95 9.53
CA LEU A 351 -5.27 7.62 10.00
C LEU A 351 -4.84 6.94 11.29
N GLY A 352 -3.92 5.98 11.17
CA GLY A 352 -3.58 5.08 12.28
C GLY A 352 -4.79 4.21 12.62
N GLU A 353 -5.16 4.17 13.90
CA GLU A 353 -6.31 3.38 14.40
C GLU A 353 -7.65 4.11 14.26
N ALA A 354 -7.67 5.35 13.76
CA ALA A 354 -8.87 6.19 13.71
C ALA A 354 -9.47 6.30 12.31
N GLN A 355 -10.81 6.25 12.23
CA GLN A 355 -11.59 6.42 11.01
C GLN A 355 -12.28 7.78 10.98
N TYR A 356 -12.04 8.55 9.91
CA TYR A 356 -12.62 9.87 9.73
C TYR A 356 -13.50 9.93 8.47
N HIS A 357 -14.64 10.59 8.58
CA HIS A 357 -15.49 10.88 7.41
C HIS A 357 -14.85 11.96 6.53
N VAL A 358 -14.58 11.66 5.27
CA VAL A 358 -14.02 12.62 4.32
C VAL A 358 -15.14 13.53 3.80
N THR A 359 -14.96 14.84 3.89
CA THR A 359 -15.95 15.85 3.46
C THR A 359 -15.52 16.65 2.23
N ALA A 360 -14.23 16.76 1.93
CA ALA A 360 -13.75 17.32 0.67
C ALA A 360 -12.31 16.89 0.32
N VAL A 361 -12.02 16.77 -0.97
CA VAL A 361 -10.66 16.57 -1.50
C VAL A 361 -10.33 17.72 -2.46
N SER A 362 -9.27 18.49 -2.19
CA SER A 362 -8.78 19.57 -3.07
C SER A 362 -7.38 19.24 -3.57
N LEU A 363 -7.26 18.96 -4.87
CA LEU A 363 -5.96 18.80 -5.53
C LEU A 363 -5.23 20.15 -5.66
N ASP A 364 -5.97 21.24 -5.88
CA ASP A 364 -5.42 22.58 -6.09
C ASP A 364 -4.81 23.18 -4.81
N ASP A 365 -5.44 22.93 -3.66
CA ASP A 365 -4.95 23.34 -2.34
C ASP A 365 -4.05 22.28 -1.68
N GLY A 366 -4.13 21.02 -2.13
CA GLY A 366 -3.39 19.91 -1.54
C GLY A 366 -3.94 19.55 -0.17
N THR A 367 -5.27 19.53 -0.04
CA THR A 367 -5.95 19.29 1.24
C THR A 367 -6.96 18.16 1.15
N LEU A 368 -7.04 17.39 2.24
CA LEU A 368 -8.08 16.41 2.54
C LEU A 368 -8.83 16.95 3.76
N THR A 369 -10.11 17.27 3.58
CA THR A 369 -10.95 17.80 4.65
C THR A 369 -11.77 16.66 5.23
N VAL A 370 -11.70 16.49 6.55
CA VAL A 370 -12.38 15.41 7.26
C VAL A 370 -13.26 15.96 8.38
N GLY A 371 -14.39 15.31 8.61
CA GLY A 371 -15.31 15.56 9.72
C GLY A 371 -14.97 14.71 10.94
N ASN A 372 -15.93 14.61 11.86
CA ASN A 372 -15.78 13.84 13.11
C ASN A 372 -15.41 12.38 12.87
N MET A 373 -14.75 11.80 13.87
CA MET A 373 -14.42 10.38 13.96
C MET A 373 -15.72 9.56 13.94
N MET A 374 -15.76 8.46 13.19
CA MET A 374 -16.97 7.63 13.12
C MET A 374 -17.07 6.74 14.37
N ASN A 375 -18.17 6.87 15.13
CA ASN A 375 -18.37 6.16 16.40
C ASN A 375 -18.54 4.63 16.29
N ASP A 376 -18.74 4.08 15.10
CA ASP A 376 -19.02 2.65 14.91
C ASP A 376 -17.77 1.75 14.97
N THR A 377 -16.57 2.32 15.13
CA THR A 377 -15.41 1.52 15.51
C THR A 377 -15.52 1.19 16.99
N ASN A 378 -15.34 -0.08 17.35
CA ASN A 378 -15.26 -0.65 18.71
C ASN A 378 -14.24 0.06 19.66
N TYR A 379 -13.60 1.13 19.20
CA TYR A 379 -12.82 2.08 19.98
C TYR A 379 -13.75 3.16 20.54
N GLU A 380 -14.45 2.86 21.64
CA GLU A 380 -15.28 3.81 22.40
C GLU A 380 -14.48 4.95 23.08
N LYS A 381 -13.31 5.35 22.56
CA LYS A 381 -12.39 6.26 23.28
C LYS A 381 -11.77 7.32 22.36
N GLU A 382 -12.24 8.55 22.47
CA GLU A 382 -11.57 9.73 21.93
C GLU A 382 -10.21 9.93 22.63
N ALA A 383 -9.13 10.02 21.86
CA ALA A 383 -7.78 10.26 22.38
C ALA A 383 -7.26 11.65 21.94
N ILE A 384 -6.87 12.48 22.90
CA ILE A 384 -6.18 13.75 22.62
C ILE A 384 -4.68 13.46 22.48
N ILE A 385 -4.16 13.53 21.26
CA ILE A 385 -2.71 13.51 21.00
C ILE A 385 -2.18 14.93 21.11
N VAL A 386 -1.61 15.29 22.25
CA VAL A 386 -0.91 16.58 22.41
C VAL A 386 0.56 16.38 22.03
N GLN A 387 0.98 16.94 20.89
CA GLN A 387 2.42 17.11 20.61
C GLN A 387 2.92 18.36 21.34
N THR A 388 3.60 18.18 22.46
CA THR A 388 4.40 19.25 23.07
C THR A 388 5.86 19.12 22.63
N THR A 389 6.32 20.13 21.87
CA THR A 389 7.73 20.46 21.50
C THR A 389 8.33 19.88 20.21
N ASP A 390 9.13 20.73 19.54
CA ASP A 390 9.85 20.50 18.27
C ASP A 390 10.87 19.33 18.30
N THR A 391 11.11 18.70 19.44
CA THR A 391 12.06 17.57 19.57
C THR A 391 11.42 16.18 19.54
N GLY A 392 10.10 16.09 19.32
CA GLY A 392 9.40 14.85 18.92
C GLY A 392 9.52 13.66 19.89
N ARG A 393 9.81 13.91 21.19
CA ARG A 393 10.14 12.82 22.13
C ARG A 393 9.29 12.73 23.40
N ASP A 394 8.18 13.44 23.49
CA ASP A 394 7.24 13.25 24.61
C ASP A 394 5.81 13.13 24.09
N TYR A 395 5.34 11.88 23.97
CA TYR A 395 3.94 11.56 23.68
C TYR A 395 3.25 11.31 25.02
N SER A 396 2.50 12.28 25.54
CA SER A 396 1.58 12.00 26.64
C SER A 396 0.23 11.58 26.08
N PHE A 397 -0.08 10.28 26.13
CA PHE A 397 -1.45 9.81 25.99
C PHE A 397 -2.20 10.18 27.28
N SER A 398 -3.07 11.19 27.23
CA SER A 398 -4.09 11.30 28.27
C SER A 398 -5.17 10.27 27.96
N GLY A 399 -5.54 9.46 28.96
CA GLY A 399 -6.64 8.49 28.85
C GLY A 399 -7.96 9.13 28.40
N PRO A 400 -8.96 8.31 28.05
CA PRO A 400 -10.24 8.77 27.49
C PRO A 400 -10.85 9.86 28.34
N VAL A 401 -11.25 10.97 27.70
CA VAL A 401 -11.82 12.12 28.38
C VAL A 401 -13.34 12.07 28.28
N GLU A 402 -13.96 11.05 28.89
CA GLU A 402 -15.43 11.01 28.98
C GLU A 402 -15.95 12.19 29.83
N ASP A 403 -17.10 12.73 29.40
CA ASP A 403 -17.96 13.70 30.07
C ASP A 403 -17.39 15.08 30.43
N ARG A 404 -16.13 15.40 30.07
CA ARG A 404 -15.56 16.75 30.30
C ARG A 404 -15.43 17.59 29.05
N PHE A 405 -15.32 16.98 27.88
CA PHE A 405 -15.17 17.68 26.61
C PHE A 405 -16.05 17.00 25.57
N ASP A 406 -16.93 17.79 24.96
CA ASP A 406 -17.64 17.43 23.74
C ASP A 406 -16.71 17.81 22.58
N LEU A 407 -16.06 16.82 21.96
CA LEU A 407 -15.29 17.01 20.73
C LEU A 407 -16.16 16.80 19.48
N SER A 408 -17.46 17.13 19.52
CA SER A 408 -18.17 17.51 18.30
C SER A 408 -17.41 18.67 17.67
N MET A 409 -16.47 18.36 16.79
CA MET A 409 -15.75 19.41 16.10
C MET A 409 -16.75 20.05 15.15
N GLU A 410 -17.25 21.22 15.53
CA GLU A 410 -18.01 22.11 14.64
C GLU A 410 -17.14 22.55 13.43
N TYR A 411 -15.84 22.26 13.47
CA TYR A 411 -14.86 22.57 12.45
C TYR A 411 -14.38 21.32 11.73
N ALA A 412 -14.28 21.42 10.41
CA ALA A 412 -13.65 20.39 9.61
C ALA A 412 -12.12 20.42 9.81
N ILE A 413 -11.51 19.24 10.03
CA ILE A 413 -10.05 19.11 10.06
C ILE A 413 -9.54 19.18 8.62
N VAL A 414 -8.58 20.06 8.37
CA VAL A 414 -7.92 20.19 7.07
C VAL A 414 -6.55 19.54 7.14
N ILE A 415 -6.42 18.38 6.52
CA ILE A 415 -5.18 17.63 6.40
C ILE A 415 -4.46 18.09 5.14
N ARG A 416 -3.20 18.52 5.27
CA ARG A 416 -2.34 18.83 4.12
C ARG A 416 -1.50 17.62 3.77
N TRP A 417 -1.31 17.37 2.49
CA TRP A 417 -0.57 16.21 2.00
C TRP A 417 0.48 16.58 0.94
N ALA A 418 1.46 15.70 0.80
CA ALA A 418 2.46 15.72 -0.26
C ALA A 418 2.49 14.33 -0.91
N VAL A 419 2.79 14.26 -2.20
CA VAL A 419 2.88 12.97 -2.92
C VAL A 419 4.08 12.14 -2.52
N THR A 420 5.19 12.80 -2.17
CA THR A 420 6.38 12.13 -1.66
C THR A 420 7.26 13.09 -0.89
N ASN A 421 8.05 12.57 0.06
CA ASN A 421 9.10 13.30 0.77
C ASN A 421 10.35 13.58 -0.10
N LEU A 422 10.16 14.18 -1.27
CA LEU A 422 11.22 14.66 -2.15
C LEU A 422 11.00 16.14 -2.46
N THR A 423 12.08 16.86 -2.77
CA THR A 423 11.97 18.20 -3.35
C THR A 423 11.64 18.10 -4.84
N CYS A 424 11.03 19.15 -5.38
CA CYS A 424 10.71 19.23 -6.81
C CYS A 424 11.93 18.99 -7.70
N GLU A 425 13.10 19.53 -7.32
CA GLU A 425 14.33 19.44 -8.11
C GLU A 425 14.82 18.00 -8.22
N VAL A 426 14.65 17.20 -7.17
CA VAL A 426 15.00 15.77 -7.15
C VAL A 426 13.93 14.94 -7.85
N ALA A 427 12.65 15.28 -7.64
CA ALA A 427 11.53 14.54 -8.19
C ALA A 427 11.49 14.57 -9.72
N VAL A 428 11.73 15.74 -10.33
CA VAL A 428 11.74 15.91 -11.79
C VAL A 428 12.84 15.05 -12.46
N GLN A 429 13.93 14.77 -11.75
CA GLN A 429 15.00 13.91 -12.27
C GLN A 429 14.60 12.43 -12.30
N LYS A 430 13.62 12.01 -11.50
CA LYS A 430 13.11 10.63 -11.45
C LYS A 430 11.88 10.45 -12.35
N ASN A 431 12.08 10.47 -13.67
CA ASN A 431 10.99 10.44 -14.66
C ASN A 431 9.96 9.29 -14.49
N THR A 432 10.41 8.12 -14.02
CA THR A 432 9.55 6.93 -13.79
C THR A 432 8.58 7.09 -12.63
N THR A 433 8.94 7.90 -11.61
CA THR A 433 8.21 8.05 -10.35
C THR A 433 7.71 9.47 -10.11
N TYR A 434 7.99 10.38 -11.05
CA TYR A 434 7.51 11.75 -11.00
C TYR A 434 5.98 11.81 -11.11
N ALA A 435 5.35 12.44 -10.11
CA ALA A 435 3.91 12.42 -9.95
C ALA A 435 3.15 13.37 -10.88
N CYS A 436 3.79 14.46 -11.33
CA CYS A 436 3.08 15.45 -12.15
C CYS A 436 3.12 15.03 -13.61
N ARG A 437 2.09 14.29 -14.03
CA ARG A 437 2.03 13.65 -15.36
C ARG A 437 1.42 14.54 -16.44
N SER A 438 0.57 15.49 -16.06
CA SER A 438 -0.12 16.36 -17.02
C SER A 438 0.83 17.38 -17.67
N SER A 439 0.68 17.59 -18.98
CA SER A 439 1.51 18.48 -19.81
C SER A 439 1.40 19.97 -19.46
N HIS A 440 0.37 20.35 -18.69
CA HIS A 440 0.15 21.70 -18.16
C HIS A 440 0.08 21.65 -16.63
N SER A 441 1.05 20.99 -16.00
CA SER A 441 1.19 20.93 -14.55
C SER A 441 2.61 21.27 -14.11
N TYR A 442 2.76 21.68 -12.87
CA TYR A 442 4.04 21.98 -12.27
C TYR A 442 4.13 21.46 -10.84
N CYS A 443 5.36 21.22 -10.41
CA CYS A 443 5.67 20.75 -9.07
C CYS A 443 5.73 21.91 -8.07
N LEU A 444 5.20 21.68 -6.87
CA LEU A 444 5.20 22.60 -5.74
C LEU A 444 5.73 21.92 -4.48
N ASN A 445 6.77 22.49 -3.86
CA ASN A 445 7.24 22.07 -2.55
C ASN A 445 6.18 22.38 -1.47
N VAL A 446 5.93 21.42 -0.59
CA VAL A 446 4.95 21.48 0.52
C VAL A 446 5.70 21.51 1.83
N THR A 447 5.40 22.50 2.66
CA THR A 447 5.97 22.67 4.00
C THR A 447 4.86 22.88 5.02
N HIS A 448 4.95 22.19 6.16
CA HIS A 448 4.16 22.51 7.34
C HIS A 448 4.99 23.38 8.28
N ARG A 449 4.68 24.68 8.35
CA ARG A 449 5.46 25.66 9.12
C ARG A 449 6.93 25.66 8.69
N LYS A 450 7.84 25.10 9.50
CA LYS A 450 9.28 24.96 9.19
C LYS A 450 9.66 23.56 8.71
N GLU A 451 8.75 22.60 8.77
CA GLU A 451 8.99 21.21 8.40
C GLU A 451 8.69 21.01 6.92
N PHE A 452 9.64 20.41 6.21
CA PHE A 452 9.48 20.02 4.82
C PHE A 452 8.71 18.70 4.76
N MET A 453 7.58 18.69 4.06
CA MET A 453 6.74 17.49 3.93
C MET A 453 7.04 16.73 2.64
N GLY A 454 7.44 17.44 1.58
CA GLY A 454 7.55 16.86 0.25
C GLY A 454 7.17 17.82 -0.87
N TYR A 455 6.68 17.27 -1.98
CA TYR A 455 6.07 18.06 -3.06
C TYR A 455 4.65 17.61 -3.39
N ARG A 456 3.92 18.43 -4.15
CA ARG A 456 2.64 18.13 -4.78
C ARG A 456 2.57 18.73 -6.18
N CYS A 457 1.61 18.30 -6.98
CA CYS A 457 1.40 18.81 -8.33
C CYS A 457 0.22 19.78 -8.36
N LYS A 458 0.33 20.82 -9.18
CA LYS A 458 -0.73 21.79 -9.44
C LYS A 458 -0.82 22.04 -10.95
N CYS A 459 -2.03 22.22 -11.47
CA CYS A 459 -2.20 22.63 -12.86
C CYS A 459 -1.60 24.03 -13.06
N SER A 460 -0.98 24.26 -14.21
CA SER A 460 -0.44 25.56 -14.58
C SER A 460 -1.55 26.64 -14.54
N PRO A 461 -1.19 27.91 -14.31
CA PRO A 461 -2.17 29.00 -14.36
C PRO A 461 -2.96 28.98 -15.67
N GLY A 462 -4.28 29.14 -15.60
CA GLY A 462 -5.19 29.02 -16.75
C GLY A 462 -5.69 27.59 -17.02
N PHE A 463 -5.24 26.60 -16.26
CA PHE A 463 -5.68 25.21 -16.38
C PHE A 463 -6.32 24.70 -15.08
N GLU A 464 -7.33 23.85 -15.21
CA GLU A 464 -8.01 23.16 -14.11
C GLU A 464 -8.07 21.65 -14.35
N GLY A 465 -8.25 20.88 -13.28
CA GLY A 465 -8.39 19.44 -13.33
C GLY A 465 -7.38 18.70 -12.47
N ASN A 466 -6.90 17.56 -12.95
CA ASN A 466 -6.04 16.66 -12.20
C ASN A 466 -4.61 16.66 -12.75
N PRO A 467 -3.62 17.24 -12.04
CA PRO A 467 -2.24 17.30 -12.51
C PRO A 467 -1.48 15.96 -12.44
N TYR A 468 -2.05 14.95 -11.79
CA TYR A 468 -1.41 13.65 -11.54
C TYR A 468 -1.65 12.61 -12.64
N ILE A 469 -2.57 12.88 -13.55
CA ILE A 469 -2.89 12.00 -14.69
C ILE A 469 -2.46 12.67 -16.00
N GLU A 470 -2.15 11.85 -17.00
CA GLU A 470 -1.85 12.34 -18.35
C GLU A 470 -3.07 13.11 -18.89
N ASP A 471 -2.82 14.26 -19.51
CA ASP A 471 -3.84 15.20 -20.01
C ASP A 471 -4.91 15.65 -19.00
N GLY A 472 -4.68 15.45 -17.69
CA GLY A 472 -5.68 15.76 -16.67
C GLY A 472 -5.87 17.25 -16.38
N CYS A 473 -4.94 18.12 -16.80
CA CYS A 473 -5.12 19.57 -16.71
C CYS A 473 -5.65 20.10 -18.04
N THR A 474 -6.89 20.57 -18.03
CA THR A 474 -7.58 21.14 -19.18
C THR A 474 -7.64 22.64 -19.10
N ASP A 475 -7.63 23.29 -20.26
CA ASP A 475 -7.76 24.74 -20.40
C ASP A 475 -9.07 25.25 -19.78
N ILE A 476 -8.98 26.25 -18.91
CA ILE A 476 -10.15 26.92 -18.34
C ILE A 476 -10.69 27.86 -19.41
N ASN A 477 -11.94 27.66 -19.83
CA ASN A 477 -12.56 28.64 -20.73
C ASN A 477 -13.08 29.85 -19.95
N GLU A 478 -12.26 30.88 -19.78
CA GLU A 478 -12.63 32.06 -18.99
C GLU A 478 -13.83 32.82 -19.58
N CYS A 479 -14.10 32.67 -20.89
CA CYS A 479 -15.26 33.26 -21.53
C CYS A 479 -16.59 32.64 -21.10
N LEU A 480 -16.56 31.42 -20.53
CA LEU A 480 -17.74 30.78 -19.95
C LEU A 480 -17.97 31.20 -18.49
N LEU A 481 -16.96 31.73 -17.81
CA LEU A 481 -17.08 32.16 -16.42
C LEU A 481 -17.83 33.49 -16.27
N PRO A 482 -18.66 33.66 -15.22
CA PRO A 482 -19.35 34.93 -14.96
C PRO A 482 -18.36 36.02 -14.55
N ASN A 483 -18.58 37.26 -15.03
CA ASN A 483 -17.81 38.46 -14.69
C ASN A 483 -16.31 38.46 -15.07
N TYR A 484 -15.85 37.52 -15.91
CA TYR A 484 -14.44 37.46 -16.33
C TYR A 484 -14.07 38.42 -17.47
N CYS A 485 -15.03 38.74 -18.35
CA CYS A 485 -14.84 39.68 -19.47
C CYS A 485 -16.13 40.46 -19.77
N ASN A 486 -16.05 41.79 -19.71
CA ASN A 486 -17.13 42.73 -20.07
C ASN A 486 -17.01 43.20 -21.53
N GLY A 487 -16.77 42.27 -22.46
CA GLY A 487 -16.42 42.58 -23.84
C GLY A 487 -16.55 41.40 -24.80
N THR A 488 -15.90 41.48 -25.96
CA THR A 488 -15.74 40.33 -26.85
C THR A 488 -14.58 39.48 -26.32
N CYS A 489 -14.94 38.32 -25.79
CA CYS A 489 -14.00 37.36 -25.22
C CYS A 489 -13.55 36.35 -26.30
N GLN A 490 -12.25 36.09 -26.37
CA GLN A 490 -11.68 34.96 -27.13
C GLN A 490 -10.83 34.12 -26.17
N ASN A 491 -11.16 32.84 -26.10
CA ASN A 491 -10.42 31.87 -25.32
C ASN A 491 -9.11 31.50 -26.03
N LEU A 492 -7.99 31.48 -25.31
CA LEU A 492 -6.69 31.01 -25.77
C LEU A 492 -6.24 29.86 -24.86
N LEU A 493 -5.30 29.03 -25.31
CA LEU A 493 -4.76 27.97 -24.47
C LEU A 493 -3.95 28.60 -23.30
N GLY A 494 -4.43 28.39 -22.07
CA GLY A 494 -3.90 28.90 -20.81
C GLY A 494 -4.15 30.38 -20.54
N ASN A 495 -4.97 31.06 -21.35
CA ASN A 495 -5.21 32.50 -21.23
C ASN A 495 -6.46 32.94 -22.00
N TYR A 496 -6.87 34.20 -21.88
CA TYR A 496 -7.94 34.76 -22.70
C TYR A 496 -7.61 36.18 -23.16
N THR A 497 -8.30 36.62 -24.22
CA THR A 497 -8.31 38.03 -24.62
C THR A 497 -9.70 38.61 -24.46
N CYS A 498 -9.76 39.75 -23.76
CA CYS A 498 -10.99 40.50 -23.60
C CYS A 498 -10.86 41.85 -24.30
N THR A 499 -11.60 42.04 -25.39
CA THR A 499 -11.62 43.31 -26.12
C THR A 499 -12.90 44.08 -25.79
N SER A 500 -12.77 45.37 -25.55
CA SER A 500 -13.94 46.24 -25.30
C SER A 500 -14.93 46.17 -26.46
N CYS A 501 -16.22 46.31 -26.15
CA CYS A 501 -17.25 46.31 -27.20
C CYS A 501 -16.99 47.39 -28.26
N PRO A 502 -17.23 47.09 -29.56
CA PRO A 502 -17.11 48.09 -30.62
C PRO A 502 -17.95 49.33 -30.33
N HIS A 503 -17.56 50.49 -30.88
CA HIS A 503 -18.32 51.72 -30.75
C HIS A 503 -19.82 51.50 -31.02
N ARG A 504 -20.68 52.02 -30.12
CA ARG A 504 -22.16 51.91 -30.11
C ARG A 504 -22.74 50.55 -29.67
N LYS A 505 -21.91 49.62 -29.19
CA LYS A 505 -22.38 48.40 -28.53
C LYS A 505 -22.04 48.45 -27.03
N GLU A 506 -22.94 47.91 -26.22
CA GLU A 506 -22.76 47.70 -24.78
C GLU A 506 -22.75 46.19 -24.51
N PHE A 507 -21.96 45.73 -23.54
CA PHE A 507 -21.92 44.32 -23.17
C PHE A 507 -23.20 43.96 -22.40
N ASP A 508 -23.94 42.97 -22.91
CA ASP A 508 -25.09 42.40 -22.21
C ASP A 508 -24.60 41.23 -21.35
N PRO A 509 -24.56 41.36 -20.01
CA PRO A 509 -24.05 40.32 -19.11
C PRO A 509 -24.92 39.05 -19.15
N ILE A 510 -26.20 39.15 -19.55
CA ILE A 510 -27.09 37.99 -19.66
C ILE A 510 -26.81 37.24 -20.96
N LYS A 511 -26.66 37.95 -22.08
CA LYS A 511 -26.37 37.32 -23.40
C LYS A 511 -24.88 37.05 -23.64
N LYS A 512 -24.00 37.45 -22.71
CA LYS A 512 -22.53 37.37 -22.81
C LYS A 512 -21.98 37.87 -24.15
N LYS A 513 -22.58 38.93 -24.70
CA LYS A 513 -22.19 39.49 -26.01
C LYS A 513 -22.46 40.98 -26.09
N CYS A 514 -21.70 41.66 -26.95
CA CYS A 514 -21.92 43.07 -27.25
C CYS A 514 -23.21 43.26 -28.08
N VAL A 515 -24.21 43.94 -27.51
CA VAL A 515 -25.47 44.30 -28.16
C VAL A 515 -25.54 45.79 -28.44
N THR A 516 -26.32 46.20 -29.43
CA THR A 516 -26.55 47.63 -29.71
C THR A 516 -27.25 48.28 -28.52
N SER A 517 -26.72 49.41 -28.03
CA SER A 517 -27.27 50.12 -26.87
C SER A 517 -28.76 50.48 -27.08
N ALA A 518 -29.62 50.12 -26.12
CA ALA A 518 -31.04 50.46 -26.16
C ALA A 518 -31.28 51.99 -26.18
N LYS A 519 -30.33 52.79 -25.67
CA LYS A 519 -30.37 54.26 -25.72
C LYS A 519 -30.50 54.79 -27.15
N GLN A 520 -30.11 54.02 -28.18
CA GLN A 520 -30.25 54.40 -29.59
C GLN A 520 -31.53 53.91 -30.28
N ARG A 521 -32.26 52.90 -29.77
CA ARG A 521 -33.59 52.56 -30.33
C ARG A 521 -34.53 53.76 -30.25
N ASN A 522 -34.44 54.54 -29.16
CA ASN A 522 -35.20 55.78 -29.00
C ASN A 522 -34.72 56.90 -29.95
N LEU A 523 -33.44 56.91 -30.35
CA LEU A 523 -32.90 57.94 -31.24
C LEU A 523 -33.27 57.71 -32.72
N LEU A 524 -33.38 56.45 -33.14
CA LEU A 524 -33.78 56.08 -34.51
C LEU A 524 -35.29 56.27 -34.76
N LEU A 525 -36.14 56.04 -33.76
CA LEU A 525 -37.58 56.35 -33.85
C LEU A 525 -37.87 57.87 -33.86
N GLY A 526 -36.91 58.71 -33.45
CA GLY A 526 -37.07 60.16 -33.37
C GLY A 526 -36.76 60.94 -34.65
N LYS A 527 -36.29 60.30 -35.73
CA LYS A 527 -35.98 60.98 -37.00
C LYS A 527 -36.89 60.49 -38.12
N THR A 528 -38.05 61.13 -38.26
CA THR A 528 -38.57 61.76 -39.51
C THR A 528 -40.08 61.96 -39.43
N VAL A 529 -40.54 63.17 -39.04
CA VAL A 529 -41.50 63.99 -39.82
C VAL A 529 -41.31 65.44 -39.36
N ARG A 530 -40.44 66.20 -40.03
CA ARG A 530 -40.65 67.65 -40.14
C ARG A 530 -40.71 67.95 -41.63
N SER A 531 -41.95 67.89 -42.12
CA SER A 531 -42.31 68.40 -43.44
C SER A 531 -41.88 69.86 -43.54
N ASN A 532 -41.05 70.15 -44.54
CA ASN A 532 -40.70 71.49 -44.96
C ASN A 532 -41.98 72.20 -45.42
N SER A 533 -42.58 73.04 -44.58
CA SER A 533 -43.41 74.15 -45.08
C SER A 533 -42.46 75.28 -45.48
N GLN A 534 -41.92 75.20 -46.70
CA GLN A 534 -41.28 76.36 -47.30
C GLN A 534 -42.35 77.37 -47.66
N HIS A 535 -42.18 78.57 -47.09
CA HIS A 535 -42.79 79.81 -47.52
C HIS A 535 -42.68 79.98 -49.04
N ALA A 536 -43.83 80.14 -49.70
CA ALA A 536 -43.93 80.88 -50.96
C ALA A 536 -44.71 82.17 -50.67
N LYS A 537 -44.19 83.26 -51.23
CA LYS A 537 -44.54 84.67 -51.03
C LYS A 537 -45.98 85.03 -51.33
#